data_AF-A0A0M9YWK7-F1
#
_entry.id   AF-A0A0M9YWK7-F1
#
_cell.length_a   1.000
_cell.length_b   1.000
_cell.length_c   1.000
_cell.angle_alpha   90.00
_cell.angle_beta   90.00
_cell.angle_gamma   90.00
#
_symmetry.space_group_name_H-M   'P 1'
#
loop_
_entity.id
_entity.type
_entity.pdbx_description
1 polymer ?
#
loop_
_entity_poly.entity_id
_entity_poly.type
_entity_poly.pdbx_seq_one_letter_code
_entity_poly.pdbx_strand_id
1 'polypeptide(L)'
;MKRPGRLLHAVAPVATAAALLLVAGCGLTDASDLSDNDGTRISGADRAGTEPSSESERAKDDALIAELPPGLGAPDKKELAQQILATAENSTLDWRGQYDYIEDLGDGNGYTAGIIGFCTGTNDLLTLVERYTKSHPDNGLARYLPALRKVDGSDSHEGLDPGFTDAWVKEAQKADFRKAQETERDRIYFDPAVRLAKLDGLGTLGQLIYYDAMVLHGPGTGPRGFYGLREAAMAKADIPSQGGTEKTYLDIFLDIHRKAMQYEDPQRDTTRIDTTQRKFLDDGNFDLSTPLRWEMYGETFRVS
;
A
#
# COMPACT_ATOMS: atom_id res chain seq x y z
N MET A 1 -13.45 52.63 -42.02
CA MET A 1 -14.36 52.33 -40.90
C MET A 1 -13.63 51.46 -39.88
N LYS A 2 -13.76 51.80 -38.59
CA LYS A 2 -13.01 51.22 -37.47
C LYS A 2 -13.75 50.01 -36.87
N ARG A 3 -12.95 49.09 -36.27
CA ARG A 3 -13.22 48.08 -35.21
C ARG A 3 -13.79 46.70 -35.63
N PRO A 4 -13.59 45.63 -34.81
CA PRO A 4 -12.51 45.38 -33.82
C PRO A 4 -11.93 43.94 -33.90
N GLY A 5 -10.86 43.71 -33.15
CA GLY A 5 -10.17 42.42 -33.05
C GLY A 5 -10.87 41.41 -32.12
N ARG A 6 -10.51 40.14 -32.33
CA ARG A 6 -10.77 39.02 -31.43
C ARG A 6 -9.42 38.45 -30.99
N LEU A 7 -9.09 38.59 -29.71
CA LEU A 7 -8.10 37.76 -29.05
C LEU A 7 -8.66 36.34 -28.97
N LEU A 8 -7.99 35.39 -29.60
CA LEU A 8 -8.16 33.96 -29.34
C LEU A 8 -7.07 33.58 -28.33
N HIS A 9 -7.47 33.34 -27.08
CA HIS A 9 -6.65 32.59 -26.14
C HIS A 9 -6.65 31.14 -26.60
N ALA A 10 -5.57 30.72 -27.25
CA ALA A 10 -5.29 29.31 -27.49
C ALA A 10 -4.82 28.70 -26.16
N VAL A 11 -5.71 27.97 -25.49
CA VAL A 11 -5.34 27.02 -24.45
C VAL A 11 -4.74 25.82 -25.20
N ALA A 12 -3.43 25.66 -25.11
CA ALA A 12 -2.75 24.48 -25.61
C ALA A 12 -3.16 23.27 -24.75
N PRO A 13 -3.54 22.13 -25.33
CA PRO A 13 -3.73 20.92 -24.55
C PRO A 13 -2.36 20.42 -24.09
N VAL A 14 -2.16 20.36 -22.79
CA VAL A 14 -1.07 19.60 -22.18
C VAL A 14 -1.36 18.14 -22.46
N ALA A 15 -0.60 17.55 -23.38
CA ALA A 15 -0.62 16.12 -23.61
C ALA A 15 0.13 15.46 -22.45
N THR A 16 -0.61 14.98 -21.45
CA THR A 16 -0.07 14.07 -20.45
C THR A 16 0.17 12.74 -21.15
N ALA A 17 1.44 12.37 -21.32
CA ALA A 17 1.80 11.03 -21.77
C ALA A 17 1.47 10.08 -20.61
N ALA A 18 0.36 9.34 -20.72
CA ALA A 18 0.06 8.25 -19.81
C ALA A 18 1.09 7.14 -20.04
N ALA A 19 2.05 7.01 -19.13
CA ALA A 19 2.85 5.81 -19.02
C ALA A 19 1.95 4.74 -18.37
N LEU A 20 1.37 3.87 -19.20
CA LEU A 20 0.68 2.66 -18.75
C LEU A 20 1.70 1.77 -18.04
N LEU A 21 1.72 1.82 -16.72
CA LEU A 21 2.49 0.93 -15.87
C LEU A 21 1.59 -0.23 -15.44
N LEU A 22 1.89 -1.42 -15.96
CA LEU A 22 1.32 -2.68 -15.50
C LEU A 22 1.77 -2.91 -14.04
N VAL A 23 0.89 -2.62 -13.08
CA VAL A 23 1.06 -3.05 -11.69
C VAL A 23 0.65 -4.52 -11.63
N ALA A 24 1.56 -5.45 -11.91
CA ALA A 24 1.26 -6.88 -11.77
C ALA A 24 0.78 -7.15 -10.32
N GLY A 25 -0.51 -7.45 -10.21
CA GLY A 25 -1.21 -7.73 -8.96
C GLY A 25 -0.77 -9.06 -8.37
N CYS A 26 -0.48 -9.07 -7.07
CA CYS A 26 -0.43 -10.31 -6.32
C CYS A 26 -1.86 -10.87 -6.23
N GLY A 27 -2.24 -11.72 -7.19
CA GLY A 27 -3.44 -12.54 -7.10
C GLY A 27 -3.43 -13.36 -5.82
N LEU A 28 -4.39 -13.09 -4.93
CA LEU A 28 -4.75 -13.94 -3.81
C LEU A 28 -5.50 -15.17 -4.37
N THR A 29 -4.76 -16.12 -4.93
CA THR A 29 -5.29 -17.46 -5.24
C THR A 29 -4.59 -18.49 -4.36
N ASP A 30 -5.19 -18.77 -3.19
CA ASP A 30 -5.44 -20.12 -2.66
C ASP A 30 -6.03 -20.00 -1.26
N ALA A 31 -7.35 -19.79 -1.21
CA ALA A 31 -8.15 -19.93 0.00
C ALA A 31 -9.34 -20.84 -0.30
N SER A 32 -9.07 -22.08 -0.69
CA SER A 32 -10.09 -23.11 -0.80
C SER A 32 -9.50 -24.50 -0.58
N ASP A 33 -9.07 -24.81 0.64
CA ASP A 33 -9.16 -26.20 1.11
C ASP A 33 -9.07 -26.30 2.64
N LEU A 34 -10.20 -26.19 3.34
CA LEU A 34 -10.36 -26.74 4.69
C LEU A 34 -11.81 -27.18 4.88
N SER A 35 -12.16 -28.34 4.30
CA SER A 35 -13.29 -29.14 4.76
C SER A 35 -12.79 -30.50 5.28
N ASP A 36 -13.11 -30.77 6.54
CA ASP A 36 -13.26 -32.08 7.19
C ASP A 36 -12.11 -33.10 7.10
N ASN A 37 -11.46 -33.36 8.25
CA ASN A 37 -11.40 -34.73 8.74
C ASN A 37 -11.29 -34.85 10.27
N ASP A 38 -11.97 -35.87 10.76
CA ASP A 38 -12.27 -36.27 12.12
C ASP A 38 -11.08 -36.93 12.86
N GLY A 39 -11.04 -36.68 14.17
CA GLY A 39 -10.68 -37.66 15.20
C GLY A 39 -9.26 -38.22 15.27
N THR A 40 -8.48 -37.82 16.29
CA THR A 40 -7.91 -38.75 17.28
C THR A 40 -7.56 -38.01 18.56
N ARG A 41 -8.21 -38.41 19.67
CA ARG A 41 -7.89 -38.02 21.05
C ARG A 41 -6.55 -38.63 21.46
N ILE A 42 -5.64 -37.82 22.00
CA ILE A 42 -4.64 -38.28 22.97
C ILE A 42 -4.74 -37.37 24.20
N SER A 43 -5.16 -37.98 25.30
CA SER A 43 -5.12 -37.42 26.65
C SER A 43 -3.69 -37.46 27.21
N GLY A 44 -3.25 -36.36 27.80
CA GLY A 44 -2.04 -36.31 28.63
C GLY A 44 -2.00 -35.02 29.42
N ALA A 45 -2.28 -35.12 30.71
CA ALA A 45 -2.29 -34.03 31.68
C ALA A 45 -0.88 -33.45 31.94
N ASP A 46 -0.90 -32.26 32.54
CA ASP A 46 0.20 -31.59 33.26
C ASP A 46 1.34 -30.97 32.46
N ARG A 47 1.08 -29.76 31.93
CA ARG A 47 1.95 -28.59 32.16
C ARG A 47 1.10 -27.33 32.30
N ALA A 48 0.87 -26.93 33.54
CA ALA A 48 0.51 -25.56 33.89
C ALA A 48 1.73 -24.65 33.61
N GLY A 49 1.89 -24.26 32.36
CA GLY A 49 2.71 -23.13 31.95
C GLY A 49 1.76 -22.05 31.45
N THR A 50 1.77 -20.90 32.11
CA THR A 50 1.00 -19.72 31.68
C THR A 50 1.59 -19.22 30.35
N GLU A 51 1.15 -19.78 29.23
CA GLU A 51 1.34 -19.13 27.94
C GLU A 51 0.49 -17.84 27.97
N PRO A 52 1.09 -16.66 27.72
CA PRO A 52 0.31 -15.44 27.67
C PRO A 52 -0.73 -15.54 26.56
N SER A 53 -1.97 -15.13 26.82
CA SER A 53 -2.97 -15.02 25.77
C SER A 53 -2.47 -14.04 24.69
N SER A 54 -2.85 -14.25 23.43
CA SER A 54 -2.47 -13.35 22.32
C SER A 54 -2.83 -11.86 22.57
N GLU A 55 -3.76 -11.58 23.48
CA GLU A 55 -4.09 -10.22 23.94
C GLU A 55 -3.03 -9.65 24.89
N SER A 56 -2.47 -10.48 25.78
CA SER A 56 -1.39 -10.08 26.69
C SER A 56 -0.09 -9.80 25.93
N GLU A 57 0.20 -10.59 24.89
CA GLU A 57 1.36 -10.35 24.01
C GLU A 57 1.18 -9.05 23.22
N ARG A 58 0.02 -8.84 22.60
CA ARG A 58 -0.29 -7.57 21.91
C ARG A 58 -0.17 -6.37 22.83
N ALA A 59 -0.64 -6.45 24.07
CA ALA A 59 -0.54 -5.35 25.03
C ALA A 59 0.91 -5.03 25.41
N LYS A 60 1.79 -6.03 25.47
CA LYS A 60 3.24 -5.82 25.68
C LYS A 60 3.88 -5.15 24.48
N ASP A 61 3.56 -5.61 23.27
CA ASP A 61 4.03 -4.99 22.04
C ASP A 61 3.55 -3.54 21.93
N ASP A 62 2.29 -3.26 22.29
CA ASP A 62 1.73 -1.90 22.30
C ASP A 62 2.49 -0.98 23.26
N ALA A 63 2.78 -1.48 24.46
CA ALA A 63 3.56 -0.74 25.46
C ALA A 63 4.98 -0.44 24.96
N LEU A 64 5.64 -1.44 24.36
CA LEU A 64 6.97 -1.27 23.76
C LEU A 64 6.94 -0.21 22.64
N ILE A 65 5.98 -0.29 21.72
CA ILE A 65 5.85 0.63 20.61
C ILE A 65 5.57 2.07 21.07
N ALA A 66 4.81 2.23 22.16
CA ALA A 66 4.48 3.55 22.71
C ALA A 66 5.71 4.29 23.26
N GLU A 67 6.76 3.56 23.67
CA GLU A 67 8.02 4.13 24.14
C GLU A 67 8.99 4.48 23.00
N LEU A 68 8.77 3.93 21.80
CA LEU A 68 9.63 4.17 20.63
C LEU A 68 9.31 5.52 19.97
N PRO A 69 10.29 6.14 19.29
CA PRO A 69 10.04 7.34 18.49
C PRO A 69 8.89 7.14 17.49
N PRO A 70 8.16 8.21 17.13
CA PRO A 70 7.04 8.10 16.20
C PRO A 70 7.46 7.55 14.84
N GLY A 71 8.68 7.88 14.38
CA GLY A 71 9.23 7.43 13.11
C GLY A 71 8.36 7.91 11.95
N LEU A 72 7.99 7.00 11.06
CA LEU A 72 7.08 7.28 9.94
C LEU A 72 5.69 7.73 10.41
N GLY A 73 5.29 7.37 11.63
CA GLY A 73 4.05 7.82 12.25
C GLY A 73 4.02 9.30 12.66
N ALA A 74 5.15 10.01 12.61
CA ALA A 74 5.16 11.47 12.79
C ALA A 74 4.42 12.15 11.63
N PRO A 75 3.62 13.22 11.85
CA PRO A 75 2.79 13.80 10.80
C PRO A 75 3.56 14.23 9.54
N ASP A 76 4.74 14.83 9.70
CA ASP A 76 5.63 15.25 8.61
C ASP A 76 6.25 14.06 7.87
N LYS A 77 6.63 13.01 8.60
CA LYS A 77 7.17 11.78 8.00
C LYS A 77 6.11 10.97 7.28
N LYS A 78 4.89 10.94 7.80
CA LYS A 78 3.74 10.32 7.13
C LYS A 78 3.37 11.06 5.85
N GLU A 79 3.36 12.39 5.89
CA GLU A 79 3.17 13.21 4.69
C GLU A 79 4.23 12.91 3.63
N LEU A 80 5.51 12.89 4.03
CA LEU A 80 6.63 12.56 3.16
C LEU A 80 6.52 11.14 2.58
N ALA A 81 6.11 10.16 3.38
CA ALA A 81 5.88 8.79 2.92
C ALA A 81 4.83 8.75 1.79
N GLN A 82 3.70 9.45 1.97
CA GLN A 82 2.66 9.53 0.94
C GLN A 82 3.16 10.19 -0.34
N GLN A 83 3.97 11.25 -0.22
CA GLN A 83 4.58 11.91 -1.38
C GLN A 83 5.52 10.95 -2.14
N ILE A 84 6.36 10.19 -1.43
CA ILE A 84 7.27 9.22 -2.05
C ILE A 84 6.47 8.13 -2.77
N LEU A 85 5.47 7.53 -2.11
CA LEU A 85 4.63 6.48 -2.72
C LEU A 85 3.89 7.00 -3.95
N ALA A 86 3.32 8.21 -3.90
CA ALA A 86 2.61 8.79 -5.05
C ALA A 86 3.52 9.01 -6.27
N THR A 87 4.85 9.10 -6.10
CA THR A 87 5.75 9.11 -7.27
C THR A 87 5.78 7.75 -7.96
N ALA A 88 5.73 6.65 -7.22
CA ALA A 88 5.66 5.30 -7.78
C ALA A 88 4.28 5.00 -8.36
N GLU A 89 3.21 5.38 -7.67
CA GLU A 89 1.86 5.03 -8.11
C GLU A 89 1.35 5.96 -9.23
N ASN A 90 1.72 7.24 -9.21
CA ASN A 90 1.11 8.25 -10.09
C ASN A 90 2.10 9.31 -10.63
N SER A 91 3.43 9.13 -10.47
CA SER A 91 4.46 10.08 -10.92
C SER A 91 4.21 11.53 -10.44
N THR A 92 3.73 11.70 -9.21
CA THR A 92 3.45 13.02 -8.62
C THR A 92 3.78 13.07 -7.13
N LEU A 93 4.07 14.27 -6.62
CA LEU A 93 4.13 14.52 -5.18
C LEU A 93 2.75 14.88 -4.60
N ASP A 94 1.79 15.24 -5.46
CA ASP A 94 0.42 15.60 -5.04
C ASP A 94 -0.44 14.34 -4.86
N TRP A 95 -0.16 13.60 -3.79
CA TRP A 95 -0.93 12.40 -3.43
C TRP A 95 -2.40 12.75 -3.08
N ARG A 96 -2.68 13.97 -2.61
CA ARG A 96 -4.05 14.43 -2.32
C ARG A 96 -4.85 14.72 -3.59
N GLY A 97 -4.18 14.90 -4.72
CA GLY A 97 -4.81 14.94 -6.04
C GLY A 97 -5.34 13.58 -6.52
N GLN A 98 -5.06 12.47 -5.80
CA GLN A 98 -5.36 11.11 -6.27
C GLN A 98 -6.61 10.49 -5.65
N TYR A 99 -7.40 11.22 -4.83
CA TYR A 99 -8.61 10.63 -4.23
C TYR A 99 -9.64 10.18 -5.27
N ASP A 100 -9.75 10.90 -6.39
CA ASP A 100 -10.70 10.62 -7.47
C ASP A 100 -10.09 9.80 -8.61
N TYR A 101 -8.81 9.44 -8.53
CA TYR A 101 -8.19 8.52 -9.47
C TYR A 101 -8.97 7.21 -9.50
N ILE A 102 -9.30 6.74 -10.71
CA ILE A 102 -9.89 5.44 -10.97
C ILE A 102 -9.63 5.06 -12.44
N GLU A 103 -8.98 3.92 -12.65
CA GLU A 103 -8.65 3.39 -13.98
C GLU A 103 -8.54 1.87 -13.89
N ASP A 104 -8.91 1.16 -14.94
CA ASP A 104 -8.51 -0.23 -15.13
C ASP A 104 -7.21 -0.24 -15.93
N LEU A 105 -6.13 -0.68 -15.29
CA LEU A 105 -4.78 -0.68 -15.85
C LEU A 105 -4.52 -1.89 -16.77
N GLY A 106 -5.49 -2.81 -16.89
CA GLY A 106 -5.34 -4.06 -17.64
C GLY A 106 -4.35 -5.03 -16.98
N ASP A 107 -4.16 -4.92 -15.67
CA ASP A 107 -3.23 -5.72 -14.87
C ASP A 107 -3.89 -6.93 -14.20
N GLY A 108 -5.19 -7.14 -14.44
CA GLY A 108 -5.99 -8.23 -13.90
C GLY A 108 -6.65 -7.93 -12.55
N ASN A 109 -6.52 -6.70 -12.02
CA ASN A 109 -7.13 -6.31 -10.74
C ASN A 109 -8.47 -5.56 -10.88
N GLY A 110 -8.95 -5.37 -12.12
CA GLY A 110 -10.11 -4.53 -12.45
C GLY A 110 -9.80 -3.05 -12.23
N TYR A 111 -10.76 -2.28 -11.71
CA TYR A 111 -10.51 -0.87 -11.41
C TYR A 111 -9.56 -0.70 -10.23
N THR A 112 -8.46 0.02 -10.44
CA THR A 112 -7.54 0.57 -9.45
C THR A 112 -7.90 2.03 -9.14
N ALA A 113 -8.09 2.39 -7.88
CA ALA A 113 -8.65 3.68 -7.50
C ALA A 113 -8.10 4.29 -6.20
N GLY A 114 -8.13 5.62 -6.10
CA GLY A 114 -7.80 6.35 -4.88
C GLY A 114 -6.31 6.44 -4.55
N ILE A 115 -6.02 6.96 -3.35
CA ILE A 115 -4.69 7.42 -2.93
C ILE A 115 -3.58 6.37 -2.79
N ILE A 116 -3.93 5.08 -2.88
CA ILE A 116 -2.98 3.95 -2.82
C ILE A 116 -3.33 2.83 -3.82
N GLY A 117 -4.23 3.09 -4.77
CA GLY A 117 -4.63 2.08 -5.75
C GLY A 117 -5.44 0.91 -5.18
N PHE A 118 -6.52 1.19 -4.45
CA PHE A 118 -7.49 0.16 -4.06
C PHE A 118 -8.09 -0.50 -5.31
N CYS A 119 -8.17 -1.82 -5.36
CA CYS A 119 -8.65 -2.53 -6.54
C CYS A 119 -9.98 -3.26 -6.31
N THR A 120 -10.83 -3.29 -7.34
CA THR A 120 -12.10 -4.05 -7.27
C THR A 120 -11.87 -5.56 -7.20
N GLY A 121 -10.75 -6.07 -7.72
CA GLY A 121 -10.41 -7.48 -7.74
C GLY A 121 -9.65 -8.00 -6.50
N THR A 122 -9.23 -7.14 -5.58
CA THR A 122 -8.35 -7.51 -4.44
C THR A 122 -9.00 -7.29 -3.06
N ASN A 123 -10.33 -7.16 -3.01
CA ASN A 123 -11.17 -6.96 -1.83
C ASN A 123 -10.99 -5.64 -1.04
N ASP A 124 -9.88 -4.91 -1.21
CA ASP A 124 -9.60 -3.68 -0.45
C ASP A 124 -10.55 -2.52 -0.81
N LEU A 125 -10.89 -2.33 -2.09
CA LEU A 125 -11.86 -1.33 -2.54
C LEU A 125 -13.27 -1.67 -2.07
N LEU A 126 -13.66 -2.95 -2.16
CA LEU A 126 -14.93 -3.42 -1.60
C LEU A 126 -15.00 -3.12 -0.10
N THR A 127 -13.95 -3.45 0.65
CA THR A 127 -13.85 -3.20 2.09
C THR A 127 -13.96 -1.71 2.43
N LEU A 128 -13.29 -0.84 1.66
CA LEU A 128 -13.40 0.61 1.78
C LEU A 128 -14.85 1.07 1.60
N VAL A 129 -15.53 0.67 0.52
CA VAL A 129 -16.90 1.11 0.22
C VAL A 129 -17.88 0.56 1.26
N GLU A 130 -17.73 -0.68 1.71
CA GLU A 130 -18.56 -1.26 2.77
C GLU A 130 -18.43 -0.47 4.08
N ARG A 131 -17.20 -0.19 4.51
CA ARG A 131 -16.93 0.54 5.76
C ARG A 131 -17.42 1.98 5.68
N TYR A 132 -17.22 2.64 4.55
CA TYR A 132 -17.75 3.99 4.32
C TYR A 132 -19.28 3.99 4.36
N THR A 133 -19.92 3.01 3.73
CA THR A 133 -21.38 2.89 3.69
C THR A 133 -22.01 2.63 5.06
N LYS A 134 -21.31 1.94 5.97
CA LYS A 134 -21.80 1.73 7.35
C LYS A 134 -22.05 3.05 8.10
N SER A 135 -21.23 4.07 7.86
CA SER A 135 -21.40 5.40 8.48
C SER A 135 -22.15 6.40 7.59
N HIS A 136 -22.19 6.15 6.28
CA HIS A 136 -22.85 7.01 5.28
C HIS A 136 -23.75 6.16 4.37
N PRO A 137 -24.91 5.67 4.84
CA PRO A 137 -25.71 4.68 4.11
C PRO A 137 -26.21 5.16 2.75
N ASP A 138 -26.45 6.47 2.59
CA ASP A 138 -26.98 7.08 1.36
C ASP A 138 -25.88 7.60 0.41
N ASN A 139 -24.63 7.15 0.56
CA ASN A 139 -23.52 7.59 -0.28
C ASN A 139 -23.66 7.12 -1.75
N GLY A 140 -22.97 7.81 -2.66
CA GLY A 140 -23.08 7.55 -4.11
C GLY A 140 -22.58 6.17 -4.56
N LEU A 141 -21.78 5.50 -3.74
CA LEU A 141 -21.18 4.20 -4.03
C LEU A 141 -21.99 3.03 -3.46
N ALA A 142 -22.88 3.27 -2.49
CA ALA A 142 -23.64 2.22 -1.79
C ALA A 142 -24.41 1.29 -2.76
N ARG A 143 -24.94 1.85 -3.86
CA ARG A 143 -25.66 1.10 -4.89
C ARG A 143 -24.82 0.05 -5.63
N TYR A 144 -23.49 0.20 -5.62
CA TYR A 144 -22.56 -0.70 -6.30
C TYR A 144 -22.09 -1.86 -5.42
N LEU A 145 -22.37 -1.85 -4.11
CA LEU A 145 -21.95 -2.92 -3.21
C LEU A 145 -22.34 -4.34 -3.67
N PRO A 146 -23.55 -4.59 -4.22
CA PRO A 146 -23.86 -5.93 -4.76
C PRO A 146 -23.01 -6.33 -5.96
N ALA A 147 -22.58 -5.37 -6.80
CA ALA A 147 -21.71 -5.64 -7.94
C ALA A 147 -20.26 -5.83 -7.48
N LEU A 148 -19.77 -4.95 -6.60
CA LEU A 148 -18.43 -5.05 -6.01
C LEU A 148 -18.19 -6.42 -5.35
N ARG A 149 -19.17 -6.95 -4.60
CA ARG A 149 -19.07 -8.30 -4.01
C ARG A 149 -19.03 -9.45 -5.02
N LYS A 150 -19.59 -9.25 -6.22
CA LYS A 150 -19.61 -10.28 -7.27
C LYS A 150 -18.33 -10.29 -8.08
N VAL A 151 -17.74 -9.11 -8.31
CA VAL A 151 -16.52 -8.97 -9.12
C VAL A 151 -15.25 -9.14 -8.29
N ASP A 152 -15.34 -9.06 -6.97
CA ASP A 152 -14.21 -9.30 -6.05
C ASP A 152 -13.51 -10.64 -6.36
N GLY A 153 -12.18 -10.61 -6.48
CA GLY A 153 -11.37 -11.73 -6.96
C GLY A 153 -11.25 -11.85 -8.49
N SER A 154 -11.75 -10.88 -9.28
CA SER A 154 -11.65 -10.85 -10.74
C SER A 154 -11.39 -9.44 -11.29
N ASP A 155 -11.13 -9.34 -12.59
CA ASP A 155 -11.03 -8.08 -13.35
C ASP A 155 -12.37 -7.61 -13.95
N SER A 156 -13.49 -8.24 -13.58
CA SER A 156 -14.80 -7.95 -14.17
C SER A 156 -15.35 -6.58 -13.77
N HIS A 157 -15.97 -5.89 -14.74
CA HIS A 157 -16.72 -4.64 -14.52
C HIS A 157 -18.25 -4.83 -14.47
N GLU A 158 -18.73 -6.08 -14.41
CA GLU A 158 -20.16 -6.39 -14.49
C GLU A 158 -20.95 -5.71 -13.35
N GLY A 159 -21.89 -4.85 -13.72
CA GLY A 159 -22.73 -4.10 -12.76
C GLY A 159 -22.07 -2.86 -12.16
N LEU A 160 -20.79 -2.61 -12.47
CA LEU A 160 -20.10 -1.34 -12.18
C LEU A 160 -20.30 -0.36 -13.35
N ASP A 161 -20.07 -0.83 -14.56
CA ASP A 161 -20.15 0.01 -15.76
C ASP A 161 -21.58 0.39 -16.16
N PRO A 162 -21.75 1.55 -16.79
CA PRO A 162 -20.73 2.58 -17.07
C PRO A 162 -20.58 3.62 -15.94
N GLY A 163 -21.36 3.51 -14.86
CA GLY A 163 -21.55 4.63 -13.93
C GLY A 163 -20.63 4.64 -12.70
N PHE A 164 -19.88 3.58 -12.45
CA PHE A 164 -19.09 3.44 -11.22
C PHE A 164 -17.95 4.46 -11.14
N THR A 165 -17.21 4.67 -12.23
CA THR A 165 -16.12 5.64 -12.32
C THR A 165 -16.60 7.07 -12.05
N ASP A 166 -17.68 7.49 -12.69
CA ASP A 166 -18.31 8.80 -12.44
C ASP A 166 -18.78 8.94 -10.99
N ALA A 167 -19.34 7.87 -10.40
CA ALA A 167 -19.77 7.87 -9.02
C ALA A 167 -18.58 7.97 -8.06
N TRP A 168 -17.46 7.29 -8.34
CA TRP A 168 -16.22 7.37 -7.59
C TRP A 168 -15.67 8.80 -7.59
N VAL A 169 -15.50 9.40 -8.77
CA VAL A 169 -15.01 10.77 -8.93
C VAL A 169 -15.88 11.77 -8.16
N LYS A 170 -17.20 11.61 -8.23
CA LYS A 170 -18.14 12.47 -7.51
C LYS A 170 -18.07 12.28 -5.99
N GLU A 171 -17.97 11.04 -5.51
CA GLU A 171 -17.90 10.74 -4.08
C GLU A 171 -16.56 11.21 -3.49
N ALA A 172 -15.47 11.11 -4.26
CA ALA A 172 -14.14 11.59 -3.91
C ALA A 172 -14.05 13.11 -3.72
N GLN A 173 -15.06 13.88 -4.12
CA GLN A 173 -15.15 15.30 -3.77
C GLN A 173 -15.59 15.55 -2.32
N LYS A 174 -16.13 14.54 -1.63
CA LYS A 174 -16.61 14.66 -0.26
C LYS A 174 -15.49 14.38 0.74
N ALA A 175 -15.34 15.28 1.72
CA ALA A 175 -14.34 15.15 2.78
C ALA A 175 -14.44 13.80 3.53
N ASP A 176 -15.66 13.30 3.75
CA ASP A 176 -15.85 12.03 4.47
C ASP A 176 -15.34 10.82 3.69
N PHE A 177 -15.46 10.82 2.35
CA PHE A 177 -14.93 9.72 1.54
C PHE A 177 -13.39 9.80 1.41
N ARG A 178 -12.83 11.01 1.30
CA ARG A 178 -11.37 11.21 1.38
C ARG A 178 -10.80 10.69 2.69
N LYS A 179 -11.47 11.02 3.81
CA LYS A 179 -11.11 10.50 5.14
C LYS A 179 -11.27 8.98 5.22
N ALA A 180 -12.29 8.41 4.58
CA ALA A 180 -12.46 6.96 4.53
C ALA A 180 -11.29 6.27 3.80
N GLN A 181 -10.84 6.81 2.67
CA GLN A 181 -9.65 6.30 1.96
C GLN A 181 -8.40 6.35 2.85
N GLU A 182 -8.14 7.47 3.53
CA GLU A 182 -7.01 7.58 4.45
C GLU A 182 -7.11 6.62 5.64
N THR A 183 -8.30 6.46 6.19
CA THR A 183 -8.56 5.54 7.31
C THR A 183 -8.30 4.10 6.87
N GLU A 184 -8.69 3.73 5.65
CA GLU A 184 -8.51 2.38 5.14
C GLU A 184 -7.06 2.08 4.76
N ARG A 185 -6.36 3.05 4.16
CA ARG A 185 -4.89 3.02 4.00
C ARG A 185 -4.22 2.75 5.34
N ASP A 186 -4.61 3.50 6.36
CA ASP A 186 -4.01 3.41 7.68
C ASP A 186 -4.22 2.04 8.31
N ARG A 187 -5.47 1.56 8.28
CA ARG A 187 -5.89 0.30 8.89
C ARG A 187 -5.26 -0.93 8.25
N ILE A 188 -5.23 -1.00 6.91
CA ILE A 188 -4.80 -2.21 6.19
C ILE A 188 -3.28 -2.20 5.98
N TYR A 189 -2.68 -1.04 5.69
CA TYR A 189 -1.30 -0.98 5.18
C TYR A 189 -0.35 -0.27 6.14
N PHE A 190 -0.62 0.99 6.47
CA PHE A 190 0.34 1.84 7.17
C PHE A 190 0.55 1.41 8.63
N ASP A 191 -0.51 1.29 9.43
CA ASP A 191 -0.38 0.97 10.85
C ASP A 191 0.24 -0.42 11.07
N PRO A 192 -0.17 -1.48 10.33
CA PRO A 192 0.47 -2.80 10.45
C PRO A 192 1.95 -2.78 10.03
N ALA A 193 2.30 -2.10 8.94
CA ALA A 193 3.68 -2.02 8.46
C ALA A 193 4.59 -1.28 9.45
N VAL A 194 4.16 -0.10 9.91
CA VAL A 194 4.91 0.72 10.88
C VAL A 194 5.05 -0.03 12.22
N ARG A 195 3.98 -0.69 12.68
CA ARG A 195 4.02 -1.54 13.87
C ARG A 195 5.10 -2.61 13.76
N LEU A 196 5.09 -3.40 12.68
CA LEU A 196 6.02 -4.51 12.52
C LEU A 196 7.46 -4.02 12.38
N ALA A 197 7.68 -2.95 11.62
CA ALA A 197 8.99 -2.33 11.50
C ALA A 197 9.53 -1.88 12.86
N LYS A 198 8.69 -1.31 13.73
CA LYS A 198 9.08 -0.94 15.10
C LYS A 198 9.45 -2.15 15.96
N LEU A 199 8.66 -3.23 15.89
CA LEU A 199 8.96 -4.49 16.61
C LEU A 199 10.24 -5.16 16.10
N ASP A 200 10.58 -4.94 14.83
CA ASP A 200 11.85 -5.40 14.24
C ASP A 200 13.03 -4.50 14.60
N GLY A 201 12.78 -3.36 15.25
CA GLY A 201 13.80 -2.38 15.61
C GLY A 201 14.25 -1.50 14.44
N LEU A 202 13.42 -1.36 13.40
CA LEU A 202 13.70 -0.53 12.24
C LEU A 202 13.36 0.95 12.49
N GLY A 203 14.24 1.83 12.00
CA GLY A 203 14.06 3.26 11.99
C GLY A 203 13.05 3.73 10.93
N THR A 204 13.03 5.04 10.68
CA THR A 204 12.02 5.68 9.82
C THR A 204 12.09 5.19 8.37
N LEU A 205 13.29 4.98 7.83
CA LEU A 205 13.49 4.42 6.49
C LEU A 205 12.99 2.98 6.39
N GLY A 206 13.29 2.12 7.38
CA GLY A 206 12.79 0.74 7.36
C GLY A 206 11.27 0.67 7.47
N GLN A 207 10.65 1.57 8.24
CA GLN A 207 9.19 1.73 8.28
C GLN A 207 8.62 2.12 6.91
N LEU A 208 9.25 3.04 6.17
CA LEU A 208 8.85 3.40 4.81
C LEU A 208 8.94 2.20 3.86
N ILE A 209 10.04 1.45 3.92
CA ILE A 209 10.27 0.27 3.07
C ILE A 209 9.21 -0.81 3.34
N TYR A 210 8.86 -1.06 4.60
CA TYR A 210 7.79 -1.99 4.96
C TYR A 210 6.43 -1.50 4.47
N TYR A 211 6.15 -0.20 4.63
CA TYR A 211 4.89 0.37 4.18
C TYR A 211 4.73 0.28 2.67
N ASP A 212 5.77 0.64 1.92
CA ASP A 212 5.80 0.53 0.45
C ASP A 212 5.57 -0.92 -0.02
N ALA A 213 6.28 -1.87 0.59
CA ALA A 213 6.11 -3.29 0.28
C ALA A 213 4.70 -3.79 0.63
N MET A 214 4.12 -3.33 1.75
CA MET A 214 2.75 -3.68 2.14
C MET A 214 1.72 -3.16 1.13
N VAL A 215 1.90 -1.94 0.61
CA VAL A 215 1.04 -1.38 -0.44
C VAL A 215 1.19 -2.18 -1.74
N LEU A 216 2.41 -2.45 -2.18
CA LEU A 216 2.65 -3.12 -3.46
C LEU A 216 2.26 -4.60 -3.47
N HIS A 217 2.53 -5.32 -2.38
CA HIS A 217 2.37 -6.77 -2.30
C HIS A 217 1.13 -7.21 -1.52
N GLY A 218 0.48 -6.28 -0.83
CA GLY A 218 -0.64 -6.56 0.07
C GLY A 218 -0.25 -7.31 1.35
N PRO A 219 -1.19 -7.43 2.31
CA PRO A 219 -0.98 -8.07 3.61
C PRO A 219 -1.05 -9.61 3.56
N GLY A 220 -0.87 -10.22 2.39
CA GLY A 220 -0.91 -11.68 2.23
C GLY A 220 0.26 -12.39 2.94
N THR A 221 0.01 -13.61 3.40
CA THR A 221 1.04 -14.50 4.00
C THR A 221 1.73 -15.41 2.98
N GLY A 222 1.28 -15.40 1.72
CA GLY A 222 1.95 -16.12 0.64
C GLY A 222 3.36 -15.60 0.39
N PRO A 223 4.18 -16.33 -0.37
CA PRO A 223 5.61 -16.02 -0.58
C PRO A 223 5.87 -14.67 -1.27
N ARG A 224 4.84 -14.10 -1.91
CA ARG A 224 4.89 -12.79 -2.59
C ARG A 224 4.18 -11.68 -1.83
N GLY A 225 3.44 -12.00 -0.76
CA GLY A 225 2.83 -10.99 0.10
C GLY A 225 3.84 -10.44 1.11
N PHE A 226 3.57 -9.27 1.69
CA PHE A 226 4.50 -8.58 2.59
C PHE A 226 5.05 -9.48 3.71
N TYR A 227 4.20 -10.27 4.36
CA TYR A 227 4.62 -11.12 5.47
C TYR A 227 5.60 -12.21 5.02
N GLY A 228 5.40 -12.77 3.82
CA GLY A 228 6.33 -13.74 3.23
C GLY A 228 7.67 -13.11 2.86
N LEU A 229 7.69 -11.87 2.36
CA LEU A 229 8.93 -11.14 2.09
C LEU A 229 9.72 -10.87 3.38
N ARG A 230 9.02 -10.44 4.44
CA ARG A 230 9.62 -10.22 5.77
C ARG A 230 10.21 -11.50 6.34
N GLU A 231 9.47 -12.62 6.30
CA GLU A 231 9.95 -13.92 6.77
C GLU A 231 11.19 -14.37 5.98
N ALA A 232 11.17 -14.25 4.65
CA ALA A 232 12.30 -14.60 3.81
C ALA A 232 13.56 -13.74 4.09
N ALA A 233 13.38 -12.47 4.48
CA ALA A 233 14.48 -11.60 4.90
C ALA A 233 15.03 -11.98 6.26
N MET A 234 14.15 -12.26 7.24
CA MET A 234 14.52 -12.71 8.58
C MET A 234 15.26 -14.06 8.57
N ALA A 235 14.99 -14.93 7.59
CA ALA A 235 15.73 -16.17 7.41
C ALA A 235 17.18 -15.96 6.93
N LYS A 236 17.54 -14.75 6.49
CA LYS A 236 18.85 -14.42 5.89
C LYS A 236 19.68 -13.43 6.71
N ALA A 237 19.03 -12.60 7.52
CA ALA A 237 19.69 -11.70 8.44
C ALA A 237 18.85 -11.45 9.68
N ASP A 238 19.53 -11.38 10.82
CA ASP A 238 18.92 -10.97 12.07
C ASP A 238 18.38 -9.54 11.93
N ILE A 239 17.16 -9.33 12.41
CA ILE A 239 16.57 -8.01 12.57
C ILE A 239 17.29 -7.23 13.67
N PRO A 240 17.25 -5.88 13.67
CA PRO A 240 17.85 -5.08 14.74
C PRO A 240 17.42 -5.44 16.15
N SER A 241 16.15 -5.78 16.37
CA SER A 241 15.66 -6.22 17.68
C SER A 241 16.25 -7.57 18.15
N GLN A 242 16.92 -8.30 17.26
CA GLN A 242 17.65 -9.54 17.54
C GLN A 242 19.18 -9.36 17.49
N GLY A 243 19.67 -8.12 17.38
CA GLY A 243 21.10 -7.80 17.39
C GLY A 243 21.74 -7.68 16.01
N GLY A 244 20.97 -7.79 14.92
CA GLY A 244 21.45 -7.51 13.56
C GLY A 244 21.63 -6.01 13.29
N THR A 245 22.21 -5.67 12.15
CA THR A 245 22.30 -4.25 11.74
C THR A 245 21.14 -3.89 10.81
N GLU A 246 20.54 -2.72 11.02
CA GLU A 246 19.44 -2.25 10.19
C GLU A 246 19.83 -2.17 8.71
N LYS A 247 21.06 -1.71 8.41
CA LYS A 247 21.54 -1.63 7.04
C LYS A 247 21.57 -2.99 6.35
N THR A 248 22.14 -4.01 7.01
CA THR A 248 22.22 -5.36 6.44
C THR A 248 20.83 -5.97 6.24
N TYR A 249 19.96 -5.82 7.23
CA TYR A 249 18.61 -6.35 7.14
C TYR A 249 17.81 -5.70 5.98
N LEU A 250 17.82 -4.36 5.89
CA LEU A 250 17.11 -3.63 4.84
C LEU A 250 17.70 -3.91 3.45
N ASP A 251 19.02 -4.07 3.34
CA ASP A 251 19.65 -4.41 2.07
C ASP A 251 19.13 -5.77 1.53
N ILE A 252 19.06 -6.78 2.41
CA ILE A 252 18.51 -8.10 2.08
C ILE A 252 17.01 -8.04 1.80
N PHE A 253 16.26 -7.28 2.60
CA PHE A 253 14.81 -7.12 2.40
C PHE A 253 14.52 -6.50 1.04
N LEU A 254 15.23 -5.43 0.66
CA LEU A 254 15.05 -4.76 -0.63
C LEU A 254 15.44 -5.67 -1.81
N ASP A 255 16.41 -6.58 -1.65
CA ASP A 255 16.73 -7.58 -2.68
C ASP A 255 15.60 -8.60 -2.89
N ILE A 256 14.95 -9.00 -1.79
CA ILE A 256 13.80 -9.89 -1.82
C ILE A 256 12.59 -9.17 -2.42
N HIS A 257 12.33 -7.95 -1.99
CA HIS A 257 11.29 -7.08 -2.50
C HIS A 257 11.43 -6.88 -4.02
N ARG A 258 12.63 -6.53 -4.48
CA ARG A 258 12.94 -6.36 -5.92
C ARG A 258 12.70 -7.64 -6.73
N LYS A 259 13.06 -8.81 -6.20
CA LYS A 259 12.79 -10.11 -6.86
C LYS A 259 11.30 -10.43 -6.90
N ALA A 260 10.55 -10.10 -5.86
CA ALA A 260 9.11 -10.30 -5.83
C ALA A 260 8.39 -9.43 -6.87
N MET A 261 8.82 -8.18 -7.06
CA MET A 261 8.33 -7.31 -8.14
C MET A 261 8.52 -7.94 -9.52
N GLN A 262 9.69 -8.53 -9.76
CA GLN A 262 10.11 -9.08 -11.06
C GLN A 262 9.71 -10.54 -11.28
N TYR A 263 8.85 -11.10 -10.41
CA TYR A 263 8.50 -12.53 -10.46
C TYR A 263 7.73 -12.91 -11.74
N GLU A 264 6.69 -12.14 -12.07
CA GLU A 264 5.86 -12.39 -13.26
C GLU A 264 6.45 -11.74 -14.50
N ASP A 265 7.07 -10.57 -14.34
CA ASP A 265 7.77 -9.83 -15.40
C ASP A 265 9.20 -9.48 -14.96
N PRO A 266 10.22 -10.21 -15.47
CA PRO A 266 11.62 -9.90 -15.20
C PRO A 266 12.07 -8.51 -15.67
N GLN A 267 11.33 -7.87 -16.57
CA GLN A 267 11.61 -6.53 -17.09
C GLN A 267 10.86 -5.42 -16.33
N ARG A 268 10.03 -5.76 -15.33
CA ARG A 268 9.30 -4.78 -14.53
C ARG A 268 10.27 -3.76 -13.93
N ASP A 269 9.89 -2.49 -14.06
CA ASP A 269 10.63 -1.36 -13.50
C ASP A 269 10.72 -1.47 -11.97
N THR A 270 11.93 -1.32 -11.44
CA THR A 270 12.24 -1.41 -10.00
C THR A 270 12.81 -0.10 -9.44
N THR A 271 12.62 1.04 -10.11
CA THR A 271 13.12 2.37 -9.68
C THR A 271 12.63 2.78 -8.30
N ARG A 272 11.42 2.34 -7.89
CA ARG A 272 10.92 2.52 -6.51
C ARG A 272 11.86 1.93 -5.45
N ILE A 273 12.59 0.88 -5.80
CA ILE A 273 13.64 0.31 -4.96
C ILE A 273 14.99 0.92 -5.35
N ASP A 274 15.42 0.74 -6.59
CA ASP A 274 16.80 0.91 -7.02
C ASP A 274 17.29 2.37 -6.95
N THR A 275 16.44 3.33 -7.35
CA THR A 275 16.81 4.76 -7.41
C THR A 275 16.12 5.60 -6.34
N THR A 276 15.39 4.96 -5.42
CA THR A 276 14.67 5.61 -4.31
C THR A 276 15.05 5.00 -2.97
N GLN A 277 14.50 3.83 -2.60
CA GLN A 277 14.70 3.24 -1.26
C GLN A 277 16.15 2.81 -1.03
N ARG A 278 16.76 2.14 -2.01
CA ARG A 278 18.17 1.73 -1.97
C ARG A 278 19.08 2.94 -1.87
N LYS A 279 18.77 3.99 -2.61
CA LYS A 279 19.50 5.25 -2.55
C LYS A 279 19.47 5.85 -1.14
N PHE A 280 18.30 5.91 -0.48
CA PHE A 280 18.22 6.43 0.89
C PHE A 280 19.01 5.56 1.89
N LEU A 281 19.01 4.24 1.69
CA LEU A 281 19.80 3.30 2.49
C LEU A 281 21.32 3.50 2.29
N ASP A 282 21.76 3.68 1.06
CA ASP A 282 23.16 3.89 0.70
C ASP A 282 23.69 5.23 1.20
N ASP A 283 22.86 6.27 1.13
CA ASP A 283 23.14 7.60 1.70
C ASP A 283 23.16 7.57 3.25
N GLY A 284 22.74 6.47 3.88
CA GLY A 284 22.67 6.32 5.33
C GLY A 284 21.58 7.18 5.98
N ASN A 285 20.56 7.59 5.22
CA ASN A 285 19.51 8.48 5.68
C ASN A 285 18.35 7.71 6.34
N PHE A 286 18.64 7.02 7.44
CA PHE A 286 17.67 6.20 8.19
C PHE A 286 16.51 7.00 8.76
N ASP A 287 16.69 8.32 8.96
CA ASP A 287 15.67 9.22 9.50
C ASP A 287 14.78 9.85 8.42
N LEU A 288 15.05 9.62 7.13
CA LEU A 288 14.41 10.33 6.01
C LEU A 288 14.47 11.87 6.19
N SER A 289 15.64 12.38 6.58
CA SER A 289 15.87 13.81 6.76
C SER A 289 15.88 14.52 5.40
N THR A 290 15.13 15.62 5.29
CA THR A 290 15.14 16.47 4.09
C THR A 290 16.39 17.36 4.07
N PRO A 291 16.88 17.80 2.89
CA PRO A 291 16.30 17.56 1.56
C PRO A 291 16.50 16.13 1.06
N LEU A 292 15.44 15.57 0.46
CA LEU A 292 15.48 14.28 -0.25
C LEU A 292 15.42 14.52 -1.76
N ARG A 293 16.18 13.71 -2.51
CA ARG A 293 16.16 13.67 -3.97
C ARG A 293 16.27 12.22 -4.44
N TRP A 294 15.36 11.80 -5.30
CA TRP A 294 15.32 10.47 -5.89
C TRP A 294 14.87 10.52 -7.34
N GLU A 295 14.95 9.38 -8.01
CA GLU A 295 14.46 9.20 -9.38
C GLU A 295 13.41 8.09 -9.40
N MET A 296 12.31 8.33 -10.10
CA MET A 296 11.21 7.38 -10.31
C MET A 296 10.83 7.43 -11.79
N TYR A 297 10.86 6.28 -12.48
CA TYR A 297 10.56 6.19 -13.92
C TYR A 297 11.32 7.19 -14.82
N GLY A 298 12.56 7.53 -14.46
CA GLY A 298 13.38 8.52 -15.18
C GLY A 298 13.11 9.98 -14.82
N GLU A 299 12.12 10.26 -13.97
CA GLU A 299 11.83 11.60 -13.45
C GLU A 299 12.49 11.84 -12.09
N THR A 300 13.11 13.02 -11.92
CA THR A 300 13.71 13.42 -10.64
C THR A 300 12.67 14.11 -9.76
N PHE A 301 12.49 13.60 -8.54
CA PHE A 301 11.68 14.21 -7.49
C PHE A 301 12.53 14.80 -6.37
N ARG A 302 11.99 15.82 -5.69
CA ARG A 302 12.64 16.47 -4.56
C ARG A 302 11.63 16.97 -3.53
N VAL A 303 11.94 16.73 -2.26
CA VAL A 303 11.25 17.35 -1.11
C VAL A 303 12.31 18.03 -0.24
N SER A 304 12.02 19.24 0.25
CA SER A 304 12.96 20.07 1.03
C SER A 304 12.48 20.27 2.44
#